data_AF-A0A1V2B2M3-F1
#
_entry.id   AF-A0A1V2B2M3-F1
#
_cell.length_a   1.000
_cell.length_b   1.000
_cell.length_c   1.000
_cell.angle_alpha   90.00
_cell.angle_beta   90.00
_cell.angle_gamma   90.00
#
_symmetry.space_group_name_H-M   'P 1'
#
loop_
_entity.id
_entity.type
_entity.pdbx_description
1 polymer ?
#
loop_
_entity_poly.entity_id
_entity_poly.type
_entity_poly.pdbx_seq_one_letter_code
_entity_poly.pdbx_strand_id
1 'polypeptide(L)'
;MHTNLFISNFNIPSHMRMSLLQKTTWFLLPCLAFVPLYFWLISRSGNIYLRKEQLLEKHISQVNCLVMGSSHVLHGVNPEYLPSGAFNMGNLSQDLGTDIRIVKRYLNDMKNLHTVAFDIDYLTTFYSMTDRENKWRDYYYNYFMNLDYTTSYNQLRASLHLLEPGVVQYTLQGILLKMMHQRTEFIMPMNTWGYSQRTFSKNINERTGKKRAAAHSKLYSKAFYDQNLQIFRETLAMLHNRHIRVILFSTPVTDFYASNLDPRLVNLQEEFIHEVQQQYALEYGNFTHDKRFNLQDFSDNDHLNNQGAVKFSKILCNELFNHPKSGPPAIAMKR
;
A
#
# COMPACT_ATOMS: atom_id res chain seq x y z
N MET A 1 -14.13 70.60 6.88
CA MET A 1 -12.94 69.78 7.17
C MET A 1 -12.80 68.76 6.04
N HIS A 2 -11.94 69.02 5.05
CA HIS A 2 -11.65 68.06 3.98
C HIS A 2 -10.34 67.34 4.31
N THR A 3 -10.43 66.03 4.52
CA THR A 3 -9.29 65.14 4.72
C THR A 3 -8.65 64.82 3.36
N ASN A 4 -7.49 65.42 3.10
CA ASN A 4 -6.62 65.04 2.00
C ASN A 4 -5.95 63.68 2.32
N LEU A 5 -6.39 62.62 1.64
CA LEU A 5 -5.64 61.38 1.55
C LEU A 5 -4.43 61.61 0.64
N PHE A 6 -3.24 61.68 1.24
CA PHE A 6 -1.96 61.68 0.52
C PHE A 6 -1.78 60.32 -0.17
N ILE A 7 -2.08 60.26 -1.47
CA ILE A 7 -1.60 59.18 -2.34
C ILE A 7 -0.16 59.55 -2.70
N SER A 8 0.82 58.87 -2.11
CA SER A 8 2.22 59.04 -2.52
C SER A 8 2.37 58.55 -3.96
N ASN A 9 2.46 59.48 -4.90
CA ASN A 9 2.84 59.20 -6.28
C ASN A 9 4.33 58.84 -6.32
N PHE A 10 4.66 57.57 -6.10
CA PHE A 10 5.94 57.04 -6.54
C PHE A 10 5.96 57.09 -8.07
N ASN A 11 6.61 58.11 -8.62
CA ASN A 11 6.88 58.22 -10.05
C ASN A 11 7.89 57.13 -10.44
N ILE A 12 7.39 55.94 -10.78
CA ILE A 12 8.19 54.87 -11.36
C ILE A 12 8.72 55.38 -12.72
N PRO A 13 10.04 55.46 -12.92
CA PRO A 13 10.63 55.94 -14.16
C PRO A 13 10.08 55.20 -15.38
N SER A 14 9.91 55.88 -16.50
CA SER A 14 9.32 55.29 -17.73
C SER A 14 10.04 54.04 -18.21
N HIS A 15 11.36 53.94 -17.97
CA HIS A 15 12.18 52.76 -18.27
C HIS A 15 12.01 51.59 -17.29
N MET A 16 11.38 51.80 -16.12
CA MET A 16 11.00 50.76 -15.16
C MET A 16 9.52 50.33 -15.30
N ARG A 17 8.76 50.94 -16.21
CA ARG A 17 7.36 50.58 -16.44
C ARG A 17 7.29 49.31 -17.29
N MET A 18 7.14 48.18 -16.62
CA MET A 18 6.88 46.92 -17.30
C MET A 18 5.54 46.98 -18.03
N SER A 19 5.51 46.51 -19.28
CA SER A 19 4.26 46.33 -20.01
C SER A 19 3.36 45.33 -19.27
N LEU A 20 2.05 45.39 -19.52
CA LEU A 20 1.12 44.40 -18.97
C LEU A 20 1.58 42.98 -19.31
N LEU A 21 2.09 42.76 -20.53
CA LEU A 21 2.66 41.49 -20.96
C LEU A 21 3.84 41.07 -20.07
N GLN A 22 4.80 41.96 -19.81
CA GLN A 22 5.93 41.66 -18.92
C GLN A 22 5.44 41.33 -17.50
N LYS A 23 4.51 42.10 -16.94
CA LYS A 23 3.96 41.82 -15.60
C LYS A 23 3.29 40.45 -15.54
N THR A 24 2.48 40.12 -16.55
CA THR A 24 1.84 38.80 -16.67
C THR A 24 2.87 37.68 -16.84
N THR A 25 3.90 37.87 -17.66
CA THR A 25 4.97 36.89 -17.83
C THR A 25 5.70 36.62 -16.52
N TRP A 26 6.11 37.66 -15.80
CA TRP A 26 6.80 37.52 -14.52
C TRP A 26 5.91 36.91 -13.43
N PHE A 27 4.60 37.17 -13.48
CA PHE A 27 3.64 36.53 -12.59
C PHE A 27 3.46 35.03 -12.89
N LEU A 28 3.42 34.65 -14.17
CA LEU A 28 3.24 33.25 -14.58
C LEU A 28 4.53 32.42 -14.52
N LEU A 29 5.70 33.06 -14.62
CA LEU A 29 6.99 32.35 -14.68
C LEU A 29 7.23 31.41 -13.48
N PRO A 30 6.98 31.81 -12.21
CA PRO A 30 7.07 30.88 -11.07
C PRO A 30 6.09 29.71 -11.17
N CYS A 31 4.87 29.94 -11.64
CA CYS A 31 3.87 28.87 -11.83
C CYS A 31 4.29 27.87 -12.92
N LEU A 32 4.87 28.37 -14.01
CA LEU A 32 5.39 27.55 -15.11
C LEU A 32 6.64 26.77 -14.69
N ALA A 33 7.50 27.35 -13.84
CA ALA A 33 8.68 26.67 -13.29
C ALA A 33 8.32 25.66 -12.19
N PHE A 34 7.20 25.87 -11.47
CA PHE A 34 6.78 25.02 -10.37
C PHE A 34 6.51 23.58 -10.81
N VAL A 35 5.78 23.37 -11.90
CA VAL A 35 5.41 22.02 -12.37
C VAL A 35 6.65 21.14 -12.67
N PRO A 36 7.60 21.54 -13.54
CA PRO A 36 8.79 20.73 -13.79
C PRO A 36 9.66 20.57 -12.54
N LEU A 37 9.78 21.60 -11.69
CA LEU A 37 10.50 21.49 -10.42
C LEU A 37 9.85 20.47 -9.48
N TYR A 38 8.51 20.48 -9.38
CA TYR A 38 7.74 19.55 -8.56
C TYR A 38 7.94 18.10 -9.02
N PHE A 39 7.85 17.83 -10.34
CA PHE A 39 8.11 16.50 -10.88
C PHE A 39 9.58 16.07 -10.73
N TRP A 40 10.53 17.01 -10.82
CA TRP A 40 11.94 16.75 -10.53
C TRP A 40 12.17 16.38 -9.06
N LEU A 41 11.49 17.07 -8.13
CA LEU A 41 11.55 16.81 -6.70
C LEU A 41 10.92 15.46 -6.35
N ILE A 42 9.70 15.17 -6.83
CA ILE A 42 8.99 13.95 -6.48
C ILE A 42 9.70 12.70 -7.03
N SER A 43 10.28 12.77 -8.24
CA SER A 43 11.08 11.68 -8.82
C SER A 43 12.40 11.40 -8.09
N ARG A 44 12.87 12.32 -7.25
CA ARG A 44 14.09 12.17 -6.41
C ARG A 44 13.80 12.11 -4.91
N SER A 45 12.53 12.16 -4.55
CA SER A 45 12.10 12.21 -3.15
C SER A 45 12.50 10.95 -2.37
N GLY A 46 12.65 9.81 -3.05
CA GLY A 46 12.85 8.52 -2.40
C GLY A 46 11.63 8.11 -1.58
N ASN A 47 10.43 8.54 -2.00
CA ASN A 47 9.18 8.17 -1.34
C ASN A 47 8.98 6.64 -1.36
N ILE A 48 8.12 6.14 -0.48
CA ILE A 48 7.94 4.69 -0.31
C ILE A 48 7.58 3.95 -1.61
N TYR A 49 6.78 4.53 -2.50
CA TYR A 49 6.36 3.90 -3.75
C TYR A 49 7.54 3.76 -4.72
N LEU A 50 8.27 4.85 -4.95
CA LEU A 50 9.50 4.84 -5.76
C LEU A 50 10.54 3.89 -5.17
N ARG A 51 10.73 3.91 -3.85
CA ARG A 51 11.75 3.10 -3.20
C ARG A 51 11.42 1.60 -3.28
N LYS A 52 10.15 1.24 -3.11
CA LYS A 52 9.70 -0.15 -3.18
C LYS A 52 9.78 -0.70 -4.61
N GLU A 53 9.44 0.12 -5.60
CA GLU A 53 9.67 -0.19 -7.02
C GLU A 53 11.15 -0.42 -7.33
N GLN A 54 12.01 0.53 -6.99
CA GLN A 54 13.44 0.42 -7.28
C GLN A 54 14.10 -0.81 -6.64
N LEU A 55 13.69 -1.16 -5.42
CA LEU A 55 14.18 -2.38 -4.77
C LEU A 55 13.65 -3.64 -5.46
N LEU A 56 12.38 -3.67 -5.83
CA LEU A 56 11.80 -4.81 -6.52
C LEU A 56 12.45 -5.01 -7.88
N GLU A 57 12.53 -3.97 -8.71
CA GLU A 57 13.12 -4.06 -10.06
C GLU A 57 14.61 -4.44 -10.01
N LYS A 58 15.36 -3.87 -9.06
CA LYS A 58 16.78 -4.22 -8.85
C LYS A 58 16.98 -5.71 -8.55
N HIS A 59 16.04 -6.34 -7.85
CA HIS A 59 16.14 -7.72 -7.41
C HIS A 59 15.18 -8.66 -8.15
N ILE A 60 14.55 -8.21 -9.24
CA ILE A 60 13.40 -8.91 -9.86
C ILE A 60 13.72 -10.32 -10.33
N SER A 61 14.96 -10.58 -10.75
CA SER A 61 15.44 -11.90 -11.14
C SER A 61 15.72 -12.82 -9.97
N GLN A 62 15.87 -12.30 -8.74
CA GLN A 62 16.10 -13.05 -7.51
C GLN A 62 14.80 -13.34 -6.76
N VAL A 63 13.73 -12.59 -7.06
CA VAL A 63 12.44 -12.74 -6.41
C VAL A 63 11.77 -14.03 -6.89
N ASN A 64 11.53 -14.94 -5.95
CA ASN A 64 10.76 -16.17 -6.15
C ASN A 64 9.48 -16.21 -5.31
N CYS A 65 9.34 -15.29 -4.36
CA CYS A 65 8.15 -15.13 -3.55
C CYS A 65 7.78 -13.66 -3.40
N LEU A 66 6.53 -13.33 -3.70
CA LEU A 66 5.94 -12.04 -3.35
C LEU A 66 5.03 -12.19 -2.14
N VAL A 67 5.23 -11.34 -1.14
CA VAL A 67 4.30 -11.19 -0.01
C VAL A 67 3.54 -9.88 -0.19
N MET A 68 2.27 -9.99 -0.53
CA MET A 68 1.35 -8.90 -0.86
C MET A 68 0.53 -8.51 0.36
N GLY A 69 0.18 -7.23 0.45
CA GLY A 69 -0.76 -6.79 1.47
C GLY A 69 -0.66 -5.35 1.95
N SER A 70 -1.32 -5.09 3.07
CA SER A 70 -1.45 -3.75 3.62
C SER A 70 -0.23 -3.33 4.48
N SER A 71 -0.42 -2.32 5.34
CA SER A 71 0.53 -1.96 6.39
C SER A 71 0.81 -3.12 7.36
N HIS A 72 -0.13 -4.07 7.46
CA HIS A 72 0.05 -5.29 8.24
C HIS A 72 1.19 -6.15 7.68
N VAL A 73 1.30 -6.26 6.35
CA VAL A 73 2.44 -6.93 5.70
C VAL A 73 3.68 -6.05 5.71
N LEU A 74 3.59 -4.77 5.34
CA LEU A 74 4.73 -3.83 5.31
C LEU A 74 5.55 -3.88 6.61
N HIS A 75 4.85 -3.93 7.74
CA HIS A 75 5.45 -3.91 9.07
C HIS A 75 5.51 -5.25 9.78
N GLY A 76 4.68 -6.22 9.38
CA GLY A 76 4.53 -7.50 10.06
C GLY A 76 5.31 -8.67 9.46
N VAL A 77 5.71 -8.59 8.19
CA VAL A 77 6.42 -9.69 7.51
C VAL A 77 7.81 -9.24 7.07
N ASN A 78 8.86 -9.71 7.74
CA ASN A 78 10.25 -9.49 7.34
C ASN A 78 10.74 -10.68 6.48
N PRO A 79 11.01 -10.47 5.17
CA PRO A 79 11.47 -11.53 4.28
C PRO A 79 12.82 -12.15 4.62
N GLU A 80 13.65 -11.50 5.46
CA GLU A 80 14.91 -12.08 5.95
C GLU A 80 14.70 -13.37 6.77
N TYR A 81 13.46 -13.64 7.22
CA TYR A 81 13.07 -14.85 7.94
C TYR A 81 12.14 -15.76 7.13
N LEU A 82 11.93 -15.47 5.85
CA LEU A 82 11.23 -16.32 4.88
C LEU A 82 12.25 -17.05 3.99
N PRO A 83 11.84 -18.00 3.13
CA PRO A 83 12.75 -18.59 2.16
C PRO A 83 13.42 -17.53 1.29
N SER A 84 14.66 -17.82 0.86
CA SER A 84 15.45 -16.93 0.00
C SER A 84 14.65 -16.54 -1.25
N GLY A 85 14.69 -15.27 -1.63
CA GLY A 85 13.93 -14.74 -2.76
C GLY A 85 12.54 -14.21 -2.41
N ALA A 86 12.15 -14.19 -1.13
CA ALA A 86 10.96 -13.49 -0.68
C ALA A 86 11.14 -11.96 -0.71
N PHE A 87 10.11 -11.26 -1.18
CA PHE A 87 10.04 -9.80 -1.20
C PHE A 87 8.72 -9.32 -0.60
N ASN A 88 8.81 -8.39 0.35
CA ASN A 88 7.65 -7.76 0.95
C ASN A 88 7.19 -6.60 0.06
N MET A 89 6.03 -6.79 -0.56
CA MET A 89 5.40 -5.79 -1.42
C MET A 89 4.28 -5.02 -0.71
N GLY A 90 4.06 -5.26 0.58
CA GLY A 90 2.99 -4.62 1.32
C GLY A 90 3.22 -3.12 1.52
N ASN A 91 2.16 -2.32 1.63
CA ASN A 91 2.30 -0.86 1.77
C ASN A 91 1.16 -0.23 2.56
N LEU A 92 1.30 1.03 2.96
CA LEU A 92 0.28 1.75 3.72
C LEU A 92 -1.06 1.79 2.99
N SER A 93 -2.10 1.26 3.65
CA SER A 93 -3.47 1.23 3.14
C SER A 93 -3.65 0.52 1.80
N GLN A 94 -2.66 -0.27 1.36
CA GLN A 94 -2.74 -1.07 0.15
C GLN A 94 -3.92 -2.04 0.25
N ASP A 95 -4.74 -2.08 -0.80
CA ASP A 95 -5.92 -2.93 -0.91
C ASP A 95 -5.67 -4.13 -1.84
N LEU A 96 -6.56 -5.12 -1.81
CA LEU A 96 -6.43 -6.33 -2.63
C LEU A 96 -6.42 -6.01 -4.13
N GLY A 97 -7.17 -4.98 -4.55
CA GLY A 97 -7.16 -4.50 -5.92
C GLY A 97 -5.79 -3.99 -6.38
N THR A 98 -5.05 -3.33 -5.50
CA THR A 98 -3.67 -2.90 -5.71
C THR A 98 -2.71 -4.08 -5.74
N ASP A 99 -2.85 -5.01 -4.80
CA ASP A 99 -2.03 -6.23 -4.77
C ASP A 99 -2.10 -6.97 -6.10
N ILE A 100 -3.31 -7.17 -6.61
CA ILE A 100 -3.57 -7.83 -7.89
C ILE A 100 -2.95 -7.06 -9.06
N ARG A 101 -3.03 -5.72 -9.07
CA ARG A 101 -2.40 -4.90 -10.11
C ARG A 101 -0.88 -5.03 -10.10
N ILE A 102 -0.26 -5.04 -8.92
CA ILE A 102 1.19 -5.25 -8.78
C ILE A 102 1.58 -6.63 -9.32
N VAL A 103 0.87 -7.68 -8.89
CA VAL A 103 1.13 -9.05 -9.38
C VAL A 103 1.01 -9.08 -10.90
N LYS A 104 -0.09 -8.61 -11.49
CA LYS A 104 -0.30 -8.58 -12.94
C LYS A 104 0.79 -7.79 -13.68
N ARG A 105 1.22 -6.65 -13.14
CA ARG A 105 2.25 -5.78 -13.74
C ARG A 105 3.60 -6.48 -13.88
N TYR A 106 4.03 -7.21 -12.86
CA TYR A 106 5.37 -7.81 -12.82
C TYR A 106 5.41 -9.31 -13.12
N LEU A 107 4.25 -9.97 -13.26
CA LEU A 107 4.17 -11.42 -13.47
C LEU A 107 4.98 -11.92 -14.68
N ASN A 108 5.08 -11.11 -15.73
CA ASN A 108 5.87 -11.45 -16.91
C ASN A 108 7.37 -11.22 -16.70
N ASP A 109 7.75 -10.31 -15.81
CA ASP A 109 9.14 -9.90 -15.59
C ASP A 109 9.81 -10.82 -14.54
N MET A 110 9.05 -11.33 -13.57
CA MET A 110 9.54 -12.22 -12.51
C MET A 110 9.61 -13.69 -12.94
N LYS A 111 10.64 -14.04 -13.72
CA LYS A 111 10.80 -15.40 -14.28
C LYS A 111 10.95 -16.52 -13.24
N ASN A 112 11.41 -16.19 -12.04
CA ASN A 112 11.64 -17.14 -10.95
C ASN A 112 10.51 -17.15 -9.91
N LEU A 113 9.40 -16.43 -10.15
CA LEU A 113 8.27 -16.39 -9.23
C LEU A 113 7.61 -17.76 -9.13
N HIS A 114 7.60 -18.32 -7.92
CA HIS A 114 7.00 -19.61 -7.61
C HIS A 114 5.89 -19.50 -6.57
N THR A 115 5.90 -18.45 -5.75
CA THR A 115 4.91 -18.25 -4.70
C THR A 115 4.41 -16.81 -4.65
N VAL A 116 3.10 -16.61 -4.50
CA VAL A 116 2.52 -15.33 -4.09
C VAL A 116 1.72 -15.56 -2.82
N ALA A 117 2.08 -14.86 -1.75
CA ALA A 117 1.37 -14.89 -0.48
C ALA A 117 0.56 -13.61 -0.32
N PHE A 118 -0.74 -13.72 -0.06
CA PHE A 118 -1.63 -12.57 0.17
C PHE A 118 -2.04 -12.54 1.64
N ASP A 119 -1.95 -11.38 2.29
CA ASP A 119 -2.74 -11.16 3.50
C ASP A 119 -4.22 -11.09 3.11
N ILE A 120 -5.07 -11.77 3.85
CA ILE A 120 -6.53 -11.65 3.74
C ILE A 120 -7.03 -11.25 5.12
N ASP A 121 -6.52 -10.12 5.64
CA ASP A 121 -6.92 -9.57 6.94
C ASP A 121 -8.38 -9.09 6.96
N TYR A 122 -8.89 -8.79 8.16
CA TYR A 122 -10.30 -8.48 8.42
C TYR A 122 -10.95 -7.53 7.40
N LEU A 123 -10.27 -6.45 7.00
CA LEU A 123 -10.83 -5.47 6.07
C LEU A 123 -10.58 -5.76 4.59
N THR A 124 -9.65 -6.67 4.27
CA THR A 124 -9.08 -6.85 2.92
C THR A 124 -10.15 -7.18 1.89
N THR A 125 -11.15 -7.97 2.27
CA THR A 125 -12.16 -8.47 1.33
C THR A 125 -13.16 -7.40 0.94
N PHE A 126 -13.47 -6.42 1.80
CA PHE A 126 -14.54 -5.44 1.58
C PHE A 126 -14.09 -3.97 1.55
N TYR A 127 -12.78 -3.74 1.57
CA TYR A 127 -12.17 -2.42 1.47
C TYR A 127 -11.58 -2.18 0.07
N SER A 128 -11.66 -0.94 -0.39
CA SER A 128 -10.82 -0.43 -1.47
C SER A 128 -10.32 0.98 -1.16
N MET A 129 -9.08 1.24 -1.55
CA MET A 129 -8.38 2.50 -1.45
C MET A 129 -8.88 3.54 -2.47
N THR A 130 -9.26 3.09 -3.67
CA THR A 130 -9.58 3.93 -4.84
C THR A 130 -10.78 4.87 -4.65
N ASP A 131 -11.71 4.54 -3.76
CA ASP A 131 -12.95 5.31 -3.52
C ASP A 131 -13.01 5.96 -2.14
N ARG A 132 -11.86 6.09 -1.47
CA ARG A 132 -11.77 6.60 -0.09
C ARG A 132 -10.74 7.73 0.02
N GLU A 133 -10.52 8.22 1.24
CA GLU A 133 -9.52 9.26 1.57
C GLU A 133 -8.09 8.89 1.13
N ASN A 134 -7.82 7.61 0.87
CA ASN A 134 -6.54 7.11 0.41
C ASN A 134 -6.40 7.04 -1.13
N LYS A 135 -7.41 7.48 -1.91
CA LYS A 135 -7.38 7.44 -3.39
C LYS A 135 -6.14 8.07 -4.00
N TRP A 136 -5.62 9.12 -3.39
CA TRP A 136 -4.43 9.81 -3.88
C TRP A 136 -3.20 8.90 -4.02
N ARG A 137 -3.17 7.78 -3.28
CA ARG A 137 -2.10 6.78 -3.36
C ARG A 137 -2.09 6.06 -4.70
N ASP A 138 -3.25 5.92 -5.37
CA ASP A 138 -3.34 5.34 -6.73
C ASP A 138 -2.49 6.15 -7.72
N TYR A 139 -2.43 7.47 -7.55
CA TYR A 139 -1.61 8.35 -8.39
C TYR A 139 -0.12 8.07 -8.22
N TYR A 140 0.32 7.73 -7.00
CA TYR A 140 1.70 7.33 -6.74
C TYR A 140 2.01 5.96 -7.33
N TYR A 141 1.13 4.97 -7.14
CA TYR A 141 1.30 3.67 -7.78
C TYR A 141 1.32 3.76 -9.30
N ASN A 142 0.43 4.55 -9.89
CA ASN A 142 0.42 4.76 -11.33
C ASN A 142 1.71 5.41 -11.81
N TYR A 143 2.15 6.50 -11.17
CA TYR A 143 3.34 7.24 -11.59
C TYR A 143 4.65 6.46 -11.38
N PHE A 144 4.80 5.79 -10.23
CA PHE A 144 6.07 5.14 -9.86
C PHE A 144 6.14 3.67 -10.27
N MET A 145 5.01 2.96 -10.33
CA MET A 145 4.98 1.51 -10.59
C MET A 145 4.29 1.15 -11.90
N ASN A 146 3.80 2.15 -12.65
CA ASN A 146 3.04 1.96 -13.88
C ASN A 146 1.86 1.00 -13.71
N LEU A 147 1.14 1.11 -12.59
CA LEU A 147 -0.09 0.37 -12.35
C LEU A 147 -1.26 1.06 -13.04
N ASP A 148 -2.03 0.32 -13.82
CA ASP A 148 -3.21 0.87 -14.49
C ASP A 148 -4.40 0.94 -13.52
N TYR A 149 -4.67 2.15 -13.01
CA TYR A 149 -5.85 2.48 -12.21
C TYR A 149 -6.91 3.22 -13.02
N THR A 150 -6.62 3.63 -14.25
CA THR A 150 -7.48 4.48 -15.05
C THR A 150 -8.02 3.69 -16.22
N THR A 151 -9.27 3.24 -16.11
CA THR A 151 -10.00 2.45 -17.11
C THR A 151 -10.24 3.13 -18.48
N SER A 152 -9.45 4.16 -18.89
CA SER A 152 -9.42 4.69 -20.27
C SER A 152 -8.48 5.89 -20.54
N TYR A 153 -7.47 6.22 -19.73
CA TYR A 153 -6.67 7.44 -19.97
C TYR A 153 -5.15 7.23 -20.00
N ASN A 154 -4.48 7.86 -20.98
CA ASN A 154 -3.02 7.89 -21.14
C ASN A 154 -2.32 8.29 -19.83
N GLN A 155 -1.18 7.65 -19.52
CA GLN A 155 -0.31 7.88 -18.34
C GLN A 155 -0.05 9.37 -18.03
N LEU A 156 0.00 10.22 -19.07
CA LEU A 156 0.15 11.67 -18.91
C LEU A 156 -0.98 12.29 -18.07
N ARG A 157 -2.24 11.88 -18.28
CA ARG A 157 -3.38 12.37 -17.51
C ARG A 157 -3.36 11.85 -16.07
N ALA A 158 -2.97 10.58 -15.90
CA ALA A 158 -2.82 10.00 -14.56
C ALA A 158 -1.75 10.73 -13.73
N SER A 159 -0.62 11.10 -14.37
CA SER A 159 0.44 11.88 -13.73
C SER A 159 0.00 13.28 -13.31
N LEU A 160 -0.97 13.91 -14.00
CA LEU A 160 -1.49 15.23 -13.63
C LEU A 160 -2.24 15.22 -12.29
N HIS A 161 -2.77 14.08 -11.85
CA HIS A 161 -3.39 13.97 -10.53
C HIS A 161 -2.39 14.16 -9.38
N LEU A 162 -1.08 14.02 -9.62
CA LEU A 162 -0.05 14.40 -8.65
C LEU A 162 0.01 15.92 -8.39
N LEU A 163 -0.63 16.74 -9.24
CA LEU A 163 -0.77 18.19 -9.06
C LEU A 163 -2.03 18.59 -8.27
N GLU A 164 -2.85 17.63 -7.83
CA GLU A 164 -3.98 17.94 -6.95
C GLU A 164 -3.48 18.60 -5.65
N PRO A 165 -4.14 19.66 -5.13
CA PRO A 165 -3.61 20.46 -4.01
C PRO A 165 -3.24 19.63 -2.77
N GLY A 166 -4.08 18.67 -2.38
CA GLY A 166 -3.81 17.80 -1.24
C GLY A 166 -2.61 16.87 -1.46
N VAL A 167 -2.41 16.41 -2.69
CA VAL A 167 -1.27 15.58 -3.09
C VAL A 167 0.01 16.38 -3.06
N VAL A 168 0.01 17.57 -3.68
CA VAL A 168 1.15 18.49 -3.67
C VAL A 168 1.54 18.85 -2.24
N GLN A 169 0.56 19.18 -1.38
CA GLN A 169 0.80 19.48 0.02
C GLN A 169 1.46 18.31 0.74
N TYR A 170 0.90 17.09 0.61
CA TYR A 170 1.47 15.88 1.21
C TYR A 170 2.90 15.63 0.73
N THR A 171 3.15 15.72 -0.58
CA THR A 171 4.47 15.53 -1.20
C THR A 171 5.49 16.52 -0.63
N LEU A 172 5.19 17.82 -0.68
CA LEU A 172 6.12 18.87 -0.27
C LEU A 172 6.39 18.81 1.23
N GLN A 173 5.36 18.50 2.04
CA GLN A 173 5.52 18.26 3.47
C GLN A 173 6.44 17.06 3.73
N GLY A 174 6.23 15.95 3.01
CA GLY A 174 7.08 14.77 3.13
C GLY A 174 8.55 15.04 2.77
N ILE A 175 8.79 15.79 1.70
CA ILE A 175 10.15 16.21 1.29
C ILE A 175 10.77 17.13 2.35
N LEU A 176 10.02 18.10 2.88
CA LEU A 176 10.51 19.00 3.92
C LEU A 176 10.91 18.21 5.17
N LEU A 177 10.05 17.30 5.64
CA LEU A 177 10.33 16.45 6.79
C LEU A 177 11.59 15.60 6.58
N LYS A 178 11.80 15.07 5.36
CA LYS A 178 13.05 14.37 4.99
C LYS A 178 14.28 15.26 5.15
N MET A 179 14.23 16.48 4.62
CA MET A 179 15.34 17.43 4.69
C MET A 179 15.65 17.81 6.14
N MET A 180 14.64 17.80 7.01
CA MET A 180 14.78 18.03 8.44
C MET A 180 15.17 16.77 9.22
N HIS A 181 15.45 15.64 8.55
CA HIS A 181 15.71 14.34 9.16
C HIS A 181 14.59 13.85 10.11
N GLN A 182 13.35 14.27 9.86
CA GLN A 182 12.18 13.85 10.61
C GLN A 182 11.53 12.61 9.98
N ARG A 183 10.92 11.77 10.82
CA ARG A 183 10.18 10.59 10.36
C ARG A 183 8.90 11.02 9.64
N THR A 184 8.57 10.32 8.56
CA THR A 184 7.36 10.57 7.77
C THR A 184 6.93 9.28 7.09
N GLU A 185 5.62 9.09 6.90
CA GLU A 185 5.10 7.99 6.07
C GLU A 185 5.45 8.16 4.59
N PHE A 186 5.78 9.38 4.17
CA PHE A 186 6.20 9.63 2.80
C PHE A 186 7.50 8.87 2.46
N ILE A 187 8.42 8.75 3.43
CA ILE A 187 9.72 8.09 3.29
C ILE A 187 9.94 7.18 4.48
N MET A 188 9.87 5.88 4.22
CA MET A 188 10.09 4.87 5.23
C MET A 188 11.41 4.14 5.00
N PRO A 189 12.26 4.02 6.04
CA PRO A 189 13.42 3.14 5.99
C PRO A 189 12.98 1.70 5.72
N MET A 190 13.56 1.08 4.70
CA MET A 190 13.29 -0.31 4.35
C MET A 190 14.57 -1.08 4.08
N ASN A 191 14.57 -2.37 4.41
CA ASN A 191 15.67 -3.26 4.06
C ASN A 191 15.63 -3.61 2.55
N THR A 192 16.61 -4.38 2.10
CA THR A 192 16.78 -4.78 0.69
C THR A 192 15.55 -5.51 0.13
N TRP A 193 14.78 -6.18 0.97
CA TRP A 193 13.63 -7.01 0.59
C TRP A 193 12.27 -6.33 0.83
N GLY A 194 12.26 -5.00 1.00
CA GLY A 194 11.03 -4.21 1.07
C GLY A 194 10.33 -4.19 2.42
N TYR A 195 10.92 -4.79 3.46
CA TYR A 195 10.40 -4.71 4.84
C TYR A 195 10.72 -3.35 5.46
N SER A 196 9.72 -2.71 6.06
CA SER A 196 9.88 -1.46 6.80
C SER A 196 9.54 -1.68 8.26
N GLN A 197 10.54 -1.52 9.13
CA GLN A 197 10.32 -1.59 10.57
C GLN A 197 9.36 -0.49 11.03
N ARG A 198 8.28 -0.89 11.71
CA ARG A 198 7.46 0.05 12.46
C ARG A 198 8.14 0.35 13.78
N THR A 199 8.49 1.61 13.98
CA THR A 199 9.34 1.97 15.12
C THR A 199 8.58 2.27 16.39
N PHE A 200 7.31 2.75 16.42
CA PHE A 200 6.42 2.80 17.62
C PHE A 200 4.96 3.21 17.30
N SER A 201 3.97 2.79 18.13
CA SER A 201 2.75 3.59 18.46
C SER A 201 2.11 3.19 19.83
N LYS A 202 2.67 3.70 20.92
CA LYS A 202 2.22 3.40 22.30
C LYS A 202 0.86 4.04 22.63
N ASN A 203 -0.22 3.34 22.25
CA ASN A 203 -1.54 3.45 22.87
C ASN A 203 -2.33 2.16 22.61
N ILE A 204 -1.89 1.06 23.24
CA ILE A 204 -2.53 -0.26 23.12
C ILE A 204 -3.40 -0.49 24.35
N ASN A 205 -4.71 -0.51 24.15
CA ASN A 205 -5.71 -0.79 25.18
C ASN A 205 -7.07 -1.06 24.53
N GLU A 206 -7.98 -1.62 25.32
CA GLU A 206 -9.34 -1.96 24.90
C GLU A 206 -10.08 -0.80 24.21
N ARG A 207 -10.01 0.42 24.76
CA ARG A 207 -10.69 1.59 24.18
C ARG A 207 -10.20 1.87 22.76
N THR A 208 -8.88 1.87 22.57
CA THR A 208 -8.26 2.11 21.25
C THR A 208 -8.47 0.94 20.29
N GLY A 209 -8.45 -0.30 20.77
CA GLY A 209 -8.77 -1.50 20.00
C GLY A 209 -10.21 -1.47 19.48
N LYS A 210 -11.17 -1.19 20.36
CA LYS A 210 -12.59 -1.02 20.00
C LYS A 210 -12.80 0.09 18.98
N LYS A 211 -12.17 1.25 19.17
CA LYS A 211 -12.26 2.36 18.21
C LYS A 211 -11.71 1.96 16.84
N ARG A 212 -10.58 1.24 16.81
CA ARG A 212 -9.92 0.79 15.58
C ARG A 212 -10.77 -0.25 14.85
N ALA A 213 -11.29 -1.26 15.54
CA ALA A 213 -12.18 -2.27 14.97
C ALA A 213 -13.44 -1.61 14.37
N ALA A 214 -14.10 -0.72 15.12
CA ALA A 214 -15.27 0.01 14.62
C ALA A 214 -14.95 0.90 13.40
N ALA A 215 -13.76 1.51 13.34
CA ALA A 215 -13.33 2.27 12.18
C ALA A 215 -13.15 1.38 10.94
N HIS A 216 -12.60 0.17 11.11
CA HIS A 216 -12.48 -0.80 10.02
C HIS A 216 -13.83 -1.35 9.56
N SER A 217 -14.75 -1.68 10.48
CA SER A 217 -16.08 -2.17 10.09
C SER A 217 -16.87 -1.14 9.28
N LYS A 218 -16.66 0.16 9.50
CA LYS A 218 -17.28 1.24 8.71
C LYS A 218 -16.80 1.31 7.26
N LEU A 219 -15.67 0.68 6.93
CA LEU A 219 -15.15 0.65 5.57
C LEU A 219 -15.91 -0.33 4.66
N TYR A 220 -16.71 -1.23 5.26
CA TYR A 220 -17.49 -2.24 4.54
C TYR A 220 -18.27 -1.65 3.36
N SER A 221 -18.12 -2.33 2.22
CA SER A 221 -18.89 -2.11 1.02
C SER A 221 -19.15 -3.46 0.37
N LYS A 222 -20.42 -3.79 0.15
CA LYS A 222 -20.79 -5.00 -0.58
C LYS A 222 -20.25 -4.98 -2.02
N ALA A 223 -20.29 -3.82 -2.67
CA ALA A 223 -19.77 -3.66 -4.03
C ALA A 223 -18.25 -3.94 -4.10
N PHE A 224 -17.47 -3.49 -3.13
CA PHE A 224 -16.04 -3.82 -3.09
C PHE A 224 -15.80 -5.27 -2.74
N TYR A 225 -16.63 -5.89 -1.89
CA TYR A 225 -16.56 -7.32 -1.65
C TYR A 225 -16.73 -8.13 -2.95
N ASP A 226 -17.82 -7.87 -3.68
CA ASP A 226 -18.11 -8.58 -4.92
C ASP A 226 -17.02 -8.35 -5.98
N GLN A 227 -16.55 -7.09 -6.10
CA GLN A 227 -15.46 -6.74 -7.01
C GLN A 227 -14.16 -7.46 -6.62
N ASN A 228 -13.75 -7.39 -5.36
CA ASN A 228 -12.52 -7.99 -4.84
C ASN A 228 -12.52 -9.50 -5.05
N LEU A 229 -13.64 -10.17 -4.79
CA LEU A 229 -13.79 -11.60 -4.99
C LEU A 229 -13.64 -11.97 -6.47
N GLN A 230 -14.28 -11.21 -7.37
CA GLN A 230 -14.16 -11.42 -8.80
C GLN A 230 -12.70 -11.27 -9.28
N ILE A 231 -12.06 -10.14 -8.98
CA ILE A 231 -10.70 -9.88 -9.46
C ILE A 231 -9.68 -10.86 -8.84
N PHE A 232 -9.93 -11.31 -7.61
CA PHE A 232 -9.06 -12.27 -6.95
C PHE A 232 -9.17 -13.65 -7.61
N ARG A 233 -10.37 -14.13 -7.92
CA ARG A 233 -10.58 -15.36 -8.71
C ARG A 233 -9.85 -15.35 -10.05
N GLU A 234 -9.97 -14.25 -10.80
CA GLU A 234 -9.24 -14.09 -12.07
C GLU A 234 -7.73 -14.17 -11.86
N THR A 235 -7.23 -13.58 -10.78
CA THR A 235 -5.81 -13.59 -10.44
C THR A 235 -5.35 -14.98 -10.01
N LEU A 236 -6.14 -15.70 -9.22
CA LEU A 236 -5.86 -17.09 -8.85
C LEU A 236 -5.81 -18.00 -10.08
N ALA A 237 -6.74 -17.85 -11.02
CA ALA A 237 -6.71 -18.58 -12.29
C ALA A 237 -5.41 -18.32 -13.07
N MET A 238 -5.01 -17.05 -13.16
CA MET A 238 -3.78 -16.63 -13.84
C MET A 238 -2.52 -17.21 -13.18
N LEU A 239 -2.43 -17.15 -11.84
CA LEU A 239 -1.30 -17.70 -11.08
C LEU A 239 -1.24 -19.22 -11.18
N HIS A 240 -2.39 -19.89 -11.05
CA HIS A 240 -2.52 -21.33 -11.20
C HIS A 240 -2.08 -21.82 -12.59
N ASN A 241 -2.48 -21.11 -13.66
CA ASN A 241 -2.06 -21.44 -15.03
C ASN A 241 -0.55 -21.28 -15.27
N ARG A 242 0.15 -20.55 -14.41
CA ARG A 242 1.63 -20.44 -14.42
C ARG A 242 2.30 -21.35 -13.40
N HIS A 243 1.55 -22.24 -12.75
CA HIS A 243 2.05 -23.12 -11.69
C HIS A 243 2.68 -22.34 -10.52
N ILE A 244 2.16 -21.15 -10.24
CA ILE A 244 2.57 -20.33 -9.09
C ILE A 244 1.70 -20.71 -7.90
N ARG A 245 2.34 -21.14 -6.81
CA ARG A 245 1.68 -21.45 -5.54
C ARG A 245 1.10 -20.17 -4.94
N VAL A 246 -0.12 -20.26 -4.44
CA VAL A 246 -0.76 -19.16 -3.71
C VAL A 246 -0.95 -19.55 -2.25
N ILE A 247 -0.48 -18.68 -1.35
CA ILE A 247 -0.64 -18.82 0.10
C ILE A 247 -1.53 -17.67 0.59
N LEU A 248 -2.50 -17.98 1.43
CA LEU A 248 -3.32 -16.99 2.12
C LEU A 248 -2.93 -16.96 3.60
N PHE A 249 -2.94 -15.78 4.22
CA PHE A 249 -2.77 -15.69 5.67
C PHE A 249 -3.47 -14.46 6.24
N SER A 250 -3.79 -14.48 7.53
CA SER A 250 -4.20 -13.29 8.28
C SER A 250 -3.17 -13.01 9.36
N THR A 251 -2.82 -11.75 9.58
CA THR A 251 -1.80 -11.35 10.54
C THR A 251 -2.29 -11.41 11.98
N PRO A 252 -1.38 -11.62 12.96
CA PRO A 252 -1.71 -11.49 14.37
C PRO A 252 -2.11 -10.05 14.71
N VAL A 253 -3.08 -9.92 15.60
CA VAL A 253 -3.57 -8.65 16.16
C VAL A 253 -3.72 -8.80 17.68
N THR A 254 -3.92 -7.69 18.38
CA THR A 254 -4.17 -7.74 19.83
C THR A 254 -5.57 -8.27 20.12
N ASP A 255 -5.76 -8.94 21.26
CA ASP A 255 -7.10 -9.35 21.73
C ASP A 255 -8.03 -8.12 21.90
N PHE A 256 -7.50 -6.94 22.25
CA PHE A 256 -8.26 -5.69 22.34
C PHE A 256 -8.95 -5.29 21.02
N TYR A 257 -8.30 -5.57 19.89
CA TYR A 257 -8.88 -5.34 18.56
C TYR A 257 -9.75 -6.52 18.14
N ALA A 258 -9.22 -7.74 18.24
CA ALA A 258 -9.85 -8.95 17.72
C ALA A 258 -11.22 -9.23 18.37
N SER A 259 -11.33 -9.04 19.69
CA SER A 259 -12.59 -9.22 20.42
C SER A 259 -13.66 -8.16 20.11
N ASN A 260 -13.30 -7.09 19.40
CA ASN A 260 -14.22 -6.01 19.03
C ASN A 260 -14.55 -5.99 17.52
N LEU A 261 -14.12 -7.00 16.74
CA LEU A 261 -14.49 -7.12 15.34
C LEU A 261 -15.99 -7.40 15.19
N ASP A 262 -16.63 -6.84 14.15
CA ASP A 262 -18.02 -7.17 13.82
C ASP A 262 -18.08 -8.62 13.31
N PRO A 263 -18.78 -9.54 14.01
CA PRO A 263 -18.81 -10.97 13.66
C PRO A 263 -19.36 -11.22 12.26
N ARG A 264 -20.25 -10.36 11.75
CA ARG A 264 -20.81 -10.51 10.39
C ARG A 264 -19.74 -10.33 9.32
N LEU A 265 -18.81 -9.41 9.56
CA LEU A 265 -17.70 -9.14 8.64
C LEU A 265 -16.56 -10.15 8.79
N VAL A 266 -16.39 -10.73 9.99
CA VAL A 266 -15.49 -11.89 10.18
C VAL A 266 -16.02 -13.08 9.37
N ASN A 267 -17.30 -13.39 9.48
CA ASN A 267 -17.92 -14.46 8.68
C ASN A 267 -17.78 -14.18 7.18
N LEU A 268 -17.94 -12.93 6.75
CA LEU A 268 -17.76 -12.55 5.34
C LEU A 268 -16.32 -12.77 4.84
N GLN A 269 -15.31 -12.52 5.68
CA GLN A 269 -13.92 -12.84 5.37
C GLN A 269 -13.70 -14.36 5.28
N GLU A 270 -14.29 -15.14 6.19
CA GLU A 270 -14.23 -16.60 6.15
C GLU A 270 -14.92 -17.19 4.91
N GLU A 271 -16.08 -16.65 4.53
CA GLU A 271 -16.80 -17.01 3.30
C GLU A 271 -15.94 -16.75 2.06
N PHE A 272 -15.31 -15.57 1.96
CA PHE A 272 -14.39 -15.23 0.88
C PHE A 272 -13.26 -16.25 0.74
N ILE A 273 -12.62 -16.60 1.87
CA ILE A 273 -11.51 -17.55 1.90
C ILE A 273 -12.00 -18.95 1.51
N HIS A 274 -13.11 -19.40 2.08
CA HIS A 274 -13.68 -20.70 1.76
C HIS A 274 -14.02 -20.83 0.27
N GLU A 275 -14.62 -19.77 -0.29
CA GLU A 275 -15.01 -19.71 -1.69
C GLU A 275 -13.82 -19.87 -2.65
N VAL A 276 -12.67 -19.26 -2.35
CA VAL A 276 -11.45 -19.44 -3.17
C VAL A 276 -10.70 -20.73 -2.87
N GLN A 277 -10.76 -21.24 -1.63
CA GLN A 277 -10.16 -22.52 -1.26
C GLN A 277 -10.84 -23.70 -1.96
N GLN A 278 -12.17 -23.70 -2.08
CA GLN A 278 -12.90 -24.75 -2.81
C GLN A 278 -12.50 -24.83 -4.28
N GLN A 279 -12.15 -23.70 -4.88
CA GLN A 279 -11.82 -23.62 -6.30
C GLN A 279 -10.37 -24.03 -6.61
N TYR A 280 -9.41 -23.73 -5.72
CA TYR A 280 -7.98 -23.87 -6.00
C TYR A 280 -7.17 -24.66 -4.95
N ALA A 281 -7.83 -25.23 -3.93
CA ALA A 281 -7.20 -25.91 -2.79
C ALA A 281 -6.05 -25.12 -2.14
N LEU A 282 -6.32 -23.84 -1.86
CA LEU A 282 -5.33 -22.91 -1.31
C LEU A 282 -5.06 -23.19 0.17
N GLU A 283 -3.82 -22.95 0.58
CA GLU A 283 -3.44 -22.96 1.99
C GLU A 283 -3.81 -21.62 2.64
N TYR A 284 -4.39 -21.68 3.83
CA TYR A 284 -4.72 -20.51 4.63
C TYR A 284 -4.25 -20.68 6.08
N GLY A 285 -3.47 -19.71 6.57
CA GLY A 285 -3.10 -19.60 7.98
C GLY A 285 -3.79 -18.41 8.65
N ASN A 286 -4.73 -18.66 9.56
CA ASN A 286 -5.37 -17.60 10.34
C ASN A 286 -4.60 -17.35 11.65
N PHE A 287 -3.85 -16.25 11.72
CA PHE A 287 -3.09 -15.89 12.92
C PHE A 287 -3.74 -14.77 13.74
N THR A 288 -4.95 -14.33 13.39
CA THR A 288 -5.67 -13.20 14.03
C THR A 288 -5.75 -13.34 15.55
N HIS A 289 -6.03 -14.56 16.04
CA HIS A 289 -6.16 -14.87 17.47
C HIS A 289 -5.00 -15.73 18.02
N ASP A 290 -3.82 -15.68 17.38
CA ASP A 290 -2.70 -16.53 17.72
C ASP A 290 -2.13 -16.22 19.12
N LYS A 291 -2.34 -17.15 20.05
CA LYS A 291 -1.94 -17.03 21.46
C LYS A 291 -0.43 -17.07 21.70
N ARG A 292 0.38 -17.33 20.67
CA ARG A 292 1.82 -17.16 20.76
C ARG A 292 2.21 -15.69 20.91
N PHE A 293 1.38 -14.74 20.48
CA PHE A 293 1.68 -13.30 20.53
C PHE A 293 1.22 -12.66 21.84
N ASN A 294 1.98 -11.68 22.31
CA ASN A 294 1.64 -10.87 23.48
C ASN A 294 1.81 -9.38 23.18
N LEU A 295 1.39 -8.49 24.10
CA LEU A 295 1.40 -7.04 23.88
C LEU A 295 2.77 -6.46 23.48
N GLN A 296 3.88 -7.09 23.87
CA GLN A 296 5.22 -6.64 23.48
C GLN A 296 5.56 -6.90 22.02
N ASP A 297 4.78 -7.74 21.32
CA ASP A 297 4.96 -8.01 19.89
C ASP A 297 4.27 -6.94 19.01
N PHE A 298 3.49 -6.04 19.60
CA PHE A 298 2.67 -5.08 18.87
C PHE A 298 3.16 -3.63 18.96
N SER A 299 2.92 -2.89 17.89
CA SER A 299 3.18 -1.46 17.81
C SER A 299 1.92 -0.64 18.08
N ASP A 300 0.73 -1.15 17.77
CA ASP A 300 -0.60 -0.65 18.15
C ASP A 300 -1.59 -1.84 18.28
N ASN A 301 -2.91 -1.65 18.15
CA ASN A 301 -3.87 -2.74 18.38
C ASN A 301 -3.96 -3.74 17.21
N ASP A 302 -3.53 -3.38 16.00
CA ASP A 302 -3.66 -4.17 14.77
C ASP A 302 -2.34 -4.34 14.00
N HIS A 303 -1.23 -3.76 14.44
CA HIS A 303 0.06 -3.88 13.78
C HIS A 303 1.15 -4.41 14.70
N LEU A 304 1.88 -5.42 14.21
CA LEU A 304 3.12 -5.89 14.83
C LEU A 304 4.19 -4.77 14.87
N ASN A 305 5.04 -4.83 15.88
CA ASN A 305 6.31 -4.10 15.89
C ASN A 305 7.43 -4.96 15.31
N ASN A 306 8.68 -4.49 15.35
CA ASN A 306 9.82 -5.24 14.82
C ASN A 306 9.97 -6.64 15.42
N GLN A 307 9.87 -6.76 16.74
CA GLN A 307 10.00 -8.04 17.44
C GLN A 307 8.88 -8.99 17.02
N GLY A 308 7.64 -8.50 17.00
CA GLY A 308 6.49 -9.26 16.55
C GLY A 308 6.60 -9.68 15.08
N ALA A 309 7.13 -8.81 14.22
CA ALA A 309 7.32 -9.11 12.81
C ALA A 309 8.33 -10.22 12.56
N VAL A 310 9.48 -10.19 13.26
CA VAL A 310 10.47 -11.27 13.21
C VAL A 310 9.86 -12.59 13.66
N LYS A 311 9.13 -12.56 14.78
CA LYS A 311 8.44 -13.74 15.33
C LYS A 311 7.40 -14.30 14.36
N PHE A 312 6.54 -13.43 13.82
CA PHE A 312 5.50 -13.82 12.88
C PHE A 312 6.09 -14.39 11.59
N SER A 313 7.13 -13.76 11.04
CA SER A 313 7.77 -14.24 9.81
C SER A 313 8.33 -15.65 9.97
N LYS A 314 8.93 -15.97 11.13
CA LYS A 314 9.41 -17.33 11.42
C LYS A 314 8.27 -18.35 11.54
N ILE A 315 7.18 -17.97 12.21
CA ILE A 315 5.98 -18.80 12.32
C ILE A 315 5.38 -19.07 10.94
N LEU A 316 5.19 -18.01 10.16
CA LEU A 316 4.65 -18.06 8.80
C LEU A 316 5.52 -18.93 7.90
N CYS A 317 6.85 -18.77 7.97
CA CYS A 317 7.81 -19.59 7.24
C CYS A 317 7.65 -21.08 7.55
N ASN A 318 7.61 -21.42 8.84
CA ASN A 318 7.50 -22.80 9.29
C ASN A 318 6.16 -23.43 8.90
N GLU A 319 5.05 -22.73 9.09
CA GLU A 319 3.72 -23.33 8.92
C GLU A 319 3.21 -23.35 7.49
N LEU A 320 3.55 -22.33 6.68
CA LEU A 320 3.03 -22.19 5.32
C LEU A 320 4.10 -22.31 4.25
N PHE A 321 5.32 -21.80 4.45
CA PHE A 321 6.31 -21.83 3.37
C PHE A 321 7.07 -23.16 3.27
N ASN A 322 7.50 -23.73 4.39
CA ASN A 322 8.35 -24.93 4.43
C ASN A 322 7.58 -26.27 4.28
N HIS A 323 6.26 -26.25 4.46
CA HIS A 323 5.41 -27.44 4.36
C HIS A 323 4.34 -27.24 3.29
N PRO A 324 4.62 -27.52 2.00
CA PRO A 324 3.56 -27.59 1.02
C PRO A 324 2.60 -28.70 1.45
N LYS A 325 1.39 -28.34 1.89
CA LYS A 325 0.32 -29.33 1.96
C LYS A 325 0.11 -29.80 0.53
N SER A 326 0.39 -31.07 0.28
CA SER A 326 0.28 -31.73 -1.03
C SER A 326 -0.93 -31.20 -1.81
N GLY A 327 -0.68 -30.71 -3.02
CA GLY A 327 -1.64 -29.95 -3.84
C GLY A 327 -2.94 -30.70 -4.17
N PRO A 328 -3.92 -30.03 -4.81
CA PRO A 328 -5.23 -30.60 -5.09
C PRO A 328 -5.14 -31.91 -5.88
N PRO A 329 -6.07 -32.87 -5.67
CA PRO A 329 -6.25 -33.97 -6.61
C PRO A 329 -6.59 -33.36 -7.98
N ALA A 330 -5.99 -33.91 -9.04
CA ALA A 330 -6.26 -33.49 -10.41
C ALA A 330 -7.78 -33.45 -10.64
N ILE A 331 -8.34 -32.25 -10.77
CA ILE A 331 -9.74 -32.09 -11.17
C ILE A 331 -9.78 -32.54 -12.63
N ALA A 332 -10.32 -33.73 -12.85
CA ALA A 332 -10.59 -34.25 -14.17
C ALA A 332 -11.46 -33.23 -14.90
N MET A 333 -10.89 -32.58 -15.91
CA MET A 333 -11.67 -31.85 -16.90
C MET A 333 -12.62 -32.87 -17.55
N LYS A 334 -13.89 -32.84 -17.15
CA LYS A 334 -14.94 -33.49 -17.95
C LYS A 334 -14.95 -32.79 -19.30
N ARG A 335 -14.57 -33.54 -20.33
CA ARG A 335 -14.74 -33.18 -21.74
C ARG A 335 -16.21 -33.09 -22.09
#